data_AF-A0A1G5IGP9-F1
#
_entry.id   AF-A0A1G5IGP9-F1
#
_cell.length_a   1.000
_cell.length_b   1.000
_cell.length_c   1.000
_cell.angle_alpha   90.00
_cell.angle_beta   90.00
_cell.angle_gamma   90.00
#
_symmetry.space_group_name_H-M   'P 1'
#
loop_
_entity.id
_entity.type
_entity.pdbx_description
1 polymer ?
#
loop_
_entity_poly.entity_id
_entity_poly.type
_entity_poly.pdbx_seq_one_letter_code
_entity_poly.pdbx_strand_id
1 'polypeptide(L)' 'MKNEPLIIKKRGEDGSRVITVRIKEDILASLDQLAAESNYSRNELINIILRHGIENIKIE' A
#
# COMPACT_ATOMS: atom_id res chain seq x y z
N MET A 1 -12.76 36.00 7.09
CA MET A 1 -12.53 34.75 6.36
C MET A 1 -13.61 33.78 6.81
N LYS A 2 -14.41 33.22 5.89
CA LYS A 2 -15.47 32.27 6.23
C LYS A 2 -14.82 31.00 6.77
N ASN A 3 -15.17 30.61 7.99
CA ASN A 3 -14.75 29.34 8.57
C ASN A 3 -15.52 28.21 7.87
N GLU A 4 -14.97 27.70 6.78
CA GLU A 4 -15.48 26.48 6.17
C GLU A 4 -15.19 25.30 7.09
N PRO A 5 -16.18 24.41 7.34
CA PRO A 5 -15.98 23.28 8.23
C PRO A 5 -14.99 22.28 7.64
N LEU A 6 -14.02 21.83 8.44
CA LEU A 6 -13.12 20.74 8.09
C LEU A 6 -13.93 19.42 8.04
N ILE A 7 -14.17 18.90 6.84
CA ILE A 7 -14.84 17.61 6.65
C ILE A 7 -13.83 16.49 6.86
N ILE A 8 -13.84 15.89 8.06
CA ILE A 8 -13.08 14.67 8.35
C ILE A 8 -13.94 13.47 7.94
N LYS A 9 -13.58 12.80 6.83
CA LYS A 9 -14.19 11.51 6.46
C LYS A 9 -13.78 10.44 7.47
N LYS A 10 -14.72 9.56 7.82
CA LYS A 10 -14.43 8.41 8.69
C LYS A 10 -13.39 7.52 8.00
N ARG A 11 -12.36 7.10 8.74
CA ARG A 11 -11.37 6.11 8.28
C ARG A 11 -12.11 4.85 7.79
N GLY A 12 -11.86 4.44 6.54
CA GLY A 12 -12.41 3.20 5.95
C GLY A 12 -13.36 3.35 4.76
N GLU A 13 -13.67 4.57 4.30
CA GLU A 13 -14.47 4.79 3.08
C GLU A 13 -13.62 4.83 1.78
N ASP A 14 -12.32 4.61 1.86
CA ASP A 14 -11.37 4.65 0.73
C ASP A 14 -11.26 3.32 -0.04
N GLY A 15 -12.08 2.33 0.31
CA GLY A 15 -12.08 1.00 -0.33
C GLY A 15 -10.88 0.13 0.05
N SER A 16 -10.05 0.55 1.00
CA SER A 16 -8.87 -0.20 1.46
C SER A 16 -9.10 -0.77 2.87
N ARG A 17 -8.61 -1.98 3.13
CA ARG A 17 -8.62 -2.58 4.47
C ARG A 17 -7.21 -2.90 4.92
N VAL A 18 -6.88 -2.54 6.16
CA VAL A 18 -5.61 -2.92 6.79
C VAL A 18 -5.67 -4.40 7.12
N ILE A 19 -4.69 -5.15 6.62
CA ILE A 19 -4.47 -6.55 6.94
C ILE A 19 -3.06 -6.73 7.51
N THR A 20 -2.88 -7.76 8.33
CA THR A 20 -1.56 -8.15 8.82
C THR A 20 -1.12 -9.41 8.11
N VAL A 21 0.02 -9.36 7.41
CA VAL A 21 0.59 -10.49 6.67
C VAL A 21 2.01 -10.73 7.19
N ARG A 22 2.40 -12.01 7.33
CA ARG A 22 3.78 -12.38 7.64
C ARG A 22 4.59 -12.40 6.35
N ILE A 23 5.63 -11.56 6.29
CA ILE A 23 6.56 -11.47 5.16
C ILE A 23 7.95 -11.85 5.68
N LYS A 24 8.76 -12.49 4.85
CA LYS A 24 10.16 -12.78 5.20
C LYS A 24 10.96 -11.47 5.27
N GLU A 25 11.97 -11.46 6.14
CA GLU A 25 12.77 -10.26 6.43
C GLU A 25 13.55 -9.76 5.21
N ASP A 26 14.06 -10.67 4.38
CA ASP A 26 14.76 -10.37 3.13
C ASP A 26 13.85 -9.62 2.13
N ILE A 27 12.62 -10.09 1.94
CA ILE A 27 11.64 -9.43 1.08
C ILE A 27 11.27 -8.05 1.61
N LEU A 28 11.09 -7.91 2.93
CA LEU A 28 10.81 -6.61 3.55
C LEU A 28 11.96 -5.63 3.32
N ALA A 29 13.22 -6.07 3.48
CA ALA A 29 14.39 -5.24 3.22
C ALA A 29 14.48 -4.78 1.76
N SER A 30 14.16 -5.66 0.79
CA SER A 30 14.10 -5.28 -0.62
C SER A 30 12.99 -4.27 -0.90
N LEU A 31 11.80 -4.42 -0.29
CA LEU A 31 10.71 -3.45 -0.42
C LEU A 31 11.08 -2.08 0.17
N ASP A 32 11.79 -2.07 1.30
CA ASP A 32 12.28 -0.84 1.95
C ASP A 32 13.27 -0.09 1.04
N GLN A 33 14.20 -0.80 0.39
CA GLN A 33 15.15 -0.22 -0.57
C GLN A 33 14.42 0.36 -1.79
N LEU A 34 13.51 -0.40 -2.39
CA LEU A 34 12.74 0.05 -3.54
C LEU A 34 11.88 1.29 -3.23
N ALA A 35 11.30 1.35 -2.03
CA ALA A 35 10.55 2.52 -1.60
C ALA A 35 11.44 3.77 -1.46
N ALA A 36 12.65 3.60 -0.92
CA ALA A 36 13.63 4.68 -0.78
C ALA A 36 14.08 5.25 -2.15
N GLU A 37 14.20 4.40 -3.16
CA GLU A 37 14.63 4.80 -4.51
C GLU A 37 13.49 5.40 -5.36
N SER A 38 12.25 4.93 -5.17
CA SER A 38 11.12 5.22 -6.06
C SER A 38 10.23 6.38 -5.60
N ASN A 39 10.50 6.96 -4.42
CA ASN A 39 9.68 8.01 -3.79
C ASN A 39 8.22 7.58 -3.53
N TYR A 40 7.94 6.27 -3.51
CA TYR A 40 6.66 5.70 -3.09
C TYR A 40 6.73 5.24 -1.63
N SER A 41 5.59 5.28 -0.94
CA SER A 41 5.51 4.58 0.34
C SER A 41 5.59 3.06 0.12
N ARG A 42 6.12 2.35 1.12
CA ARG A 42 6.14 0.88 1.11
C ARG A 42 4.76 0.28 0.86
N ASN A 43 3.73 0.88 1.43
CA ASN A 43 2.36 0.42 1.28
C ASN A 43 1.83 0.59 -0.15
N GLU A 44 2.17 1.70 -0.80
CA GLU A 44 1.84 1.90 -2.22
C GLU A 44 2.59 0.92 -3.12
N LEU A 45 3.89 0.73 -2.88
CA LEU A 45 4.70 -0.23 -3.63
C LEU A 45 4.13 -1.65 -3.49
N ILE A 46 3.80 -2.08 -2.27
CA ILE A 46 3.17 -3.38 -2.01
C ILE A 46 1.84 -3.51 -2.77
N ASN A 47 1.00 -2.48 -2.76
CA ASN A 47 -0.28 -2.52 -3.49
C ASN A 47 -0.08 -2.63 -5.02
N ILE A 48 0.92 -1.94 -5.59
CA ILE A 48 1.26 -2.04 -7.01
C ILE A 48 1.74 -3.46 -7.35
N ILE A 49 2.68 -4.00 -6.55
CA ILE A 49 3.22 -5.34 -6.74
C ILE A 49 2.12 -6.40 -6.61
N LEU A 50 1.25 -6.29 -5.60
CA LEU A 50 0.14 -7.22 -5.39
C LEU A 50 -0.86 -7.18 -6.55
N ARG A 51 -1.21 -5.99 -7.05
CA ARG A 51 -2.09 -5.85 -8.21
C ARG A 51 -1.50 -6.55 -9.43
N HIS A 52 -0.25 -6.25 -9.74
CA HIS A 52 0.44 -6.90 -10.86
C HIS A 52 0.53 -8.41 -10.67
N GLY A 53 0.87 -8.87 -9.47
CA GLY A 53 0.94 -10.29 -9.12
C GLY A 53 -0.40 -11.00 -9.34
N ILE A 54 -1.51 -10.44 -8.88
CA ILE A 54 -2.85 -11.03 -9.03
C ILE A 54 -3.24 -11.14 -10.51
N GLU A 55 -2.92 -10.15 -11.34
CA GLU A 55 -3.26 -10.15 -12.76
C GLU A 55 -2.42 -11.14 -13.58
N ASN A 56 -1.22 -11.49 -13.11
CA ASN A 56 -0.25 -12.28 -13.87
C ASN A 56 0.04 -13.66 -13.25
N ILE A 57 -0.55 -13.99 -12.10
CA ILE A 57 -0.34 -15.29 -11.45
C ILE A 57 -0.96 -16.41 -12.30
N LYS A 58 -0.20 -17.49 -12.47
CA LYS A 58 -0.68 -18.75 -13.04
C LYS A 58 -0.50 -19.83 -11.98
N ILE A 59 -1.52 -20.65 -11.79
CA ILE A 59 -1.51 -21.79 -10.88
C ILE A 59 -1.46 -23.04 -11.76
N GLU A 60 -0.52 -23.93 -11.48
CA GLU A 60 -0.45 -25.28 -12.05
C GLU A 60 -0.85 -26.33 -11.00
#